data_AF-A0A3B0M751-F1
#
_entry.id   AF-A0A3B0M751-F1
#
_cell.length_a   1.000
_cell.length_b   1.000
_cell.length_c   1.000
_cell.angle_alpha   90.00
_cell.angle_beta   90.00
_cell.angle_gamma   90.00
#
_symmetry.space_group_name_H-M   'P 1'
#
loop_
_entity.id
_entity.type
_entity.pdbx_description
1 polymer ?
#
loop_
_entity_poly.entity_id
_entity_poly.type
_entity_poly.pdbx_seq_one_letter_code
_entity_poly.pdbx_strand_id
1 'polypeptide(L)'
;MDMSYAISKGLYFILILSLLPVLVATTISLLIGLLQTVTQIQEQTLPFGLKLVVVFICLLMQAGWLAEKVIAYATEMFNLGLTTGI
;
A
#
# COMPACT_ATOMS: atom_id res chain seq x y z
N MET A 1 -19.59 -24.00 -4.89
CA MET A 1 -19.90 -22.63 -4.38
C MET A 1 -18.67 -21.95 -3.76
N ASP A 2 -17.49 -22.52 -4.01
CA ASP A 2 -16.28 -22.32 -3.20
C ASP A 2 -15.35 -21.28 -3.84
N MET A 3 -15.37 -21.19 -5.17
CA MET A 3 -14.62 -20.20 -5.95
C MET A 3 -15.07 -18.76 -5.68
N SER A 4 -16.39 -18.51 -5.57
CA SER A 4 -16.94 -17.18 -5.29
C SER A 4 -16.62 -16.71 -3.86
N TYR A 5 -16.57 -17.65 -2.91
CA TYR A 5 -16.16 -17.37 -1.54
C TYR A 5 -14.65 -17.07 -1.43
N ALA A 6 -13.81 -17.85 -2.13
CA ALA A 6 -12.37 -17.60 -2.20
C ALA A 6 -12.04 -16.23 -2.81
N ILE A 7 -12.75 -15.84 -3.87
CA ILE A 7 -12.60 -14.52 -4.51
C ILE A 7 -13.04 -13.40 -3.57
N SER A 8 -14.18 -13.55 -2.89
CA SER A 8 -14.69 -12.52 -1.96
C SER A 8 -13.78 -12.32 -0.75
N LYS A 9 -13.27 -13.42 -0.18
CA LYS A 9 -12.31 -13.38 0.94
C LYS A 9 -10.98 -12.78 0.52
N GLY A 10 -10.50 -13.10 -0.69
CA GLY A 10 -9.29 -12.52 -1.25
C GLY A 10 -9.41 -11.04 -1.55
N LEU A 11 -10.55 -10.60 -2.09
CA LEU A 11 -10.84 -9.18 -2.29
C LEU A 11 -10.81 -8.42 -0.96
N TYR A 12 -11.41 -8.97 0.09
CA TYR A 12 -11.35 -8.41 1.44
C TYR A 12 -9.92 -8.34 1.99
N PHE A 13 -9.11 -9.37 1.75
CA PHE A 13 -7.72 -9.41 2.17
C PHE A 13 -6.91 -8.31 1.50
N ILE A 14 -7.06 -8.14 0.18
CA ILE A 14 -6.40 -7.09 -0.61
C ILE A 14 -6.88 -5.69 -0.17
N LEU A 15 -8.18 -5.54 0.09
CA LEU A 15 -8.77 -4.28 0.56
C LEU A 15 -8.16 -3.84 1.90
N ILE A 16 -8.11 -4.73 2.89
CA ILE A 16 -7.56 -4.42 4.21
C ILE A 16 -6.04 -4.24 4.14
N LEU A 17 -5.39 -4.96 3.24
CA LEU A 17 -3.96 -4.87 3.01
C LEU A 17 -3.57 -3.52 2.39
N SER A 18 -4.35 -3.00 1.45
CA SER A 18 -4.06 -1.70 0.81
C SER A 18 -4.54 -0.52 1.65
N LEU A 19 -5.44 -0.73 2.60
CA LEU A 19 -5.96 0.34 3.47
C LEU A 19 -4.86 0.98 4.34
N LEU A 20 -4.03 0.16 4.99
CA LEU A 20 -2.99 0.63 5.90
C LEU A 20 -1.88 1.44 5.18
N PRO A 21 -1.33 0.98 4.04
CA PRO A 21 -0.36 1.72 3.22
C PRO A 21 -0.95 3.02 2.68
N VAL A 22 -2.17 2.98 2.16
CA VAL A 22 -2.84 4.16 1.59
C VAL A 22 -3.08 5.23 2.65
N LEU A 23 -3.48 4.84 3.86
CA LEU A 23 -3.68 5.77 4.96
C LEU A 23 -2.37 6.48 5.32
N VAL A 24 -1.29 5.70 5.52
CA VAL A 24 0.04 6.22 5.87
C VAL A 24 0.58 7.15 4.77
N ALA A 25 0.50 6.74 3.50
CA ALA A 25 0.95 7.53 2.36
C ALA A 25 0.17 8.85 2.24
N THR A 26 -1.13 8.83 2.48
CA THR A 26 -2.02 10.00 2.40
C THR A 26 -1.73 10.98 3.53
N THR A 27 -1.62 10.50 4.78
CA THR A 27 -1.29 11.35 5.94
C THR A 27 0.05 12.05 5.77
N ILE A 28 1.07 11.32 5.31
CA ILE A 28 2.41 11.87 5.08
C ILE A 28 2.40 12.89 3.94
N SER A 29 1.74 12.56 2.82
CA SER A 29 1.62 13.49 1.68
C SER A 29 0.86 14.77 2.06
N LEU A 30 -0.16 14.67 2.91
CA LEU A 30 -0.93 15.79 3.42
C LEU A 30 -0.09 16.70 4.32
N LEU A 31 0.67 16.12 5.27
CA LEU A 31 1.55 16.87 6.18
C LEU A 31 2.59 17.69 5.41
N ILE A 32 3.20 17.11 4.37
CA ILE A 32 4.18 17.81 3.54
C ILE A 32 3.52 18.96 2.77
N GLY A 33 2.32 18.74 2.23
CA GLY A 33 1.55 19.80 1.55
C GLY A 33 1.21 20.95 2.50
N LEU A 34 0.86 20.65 3.75
CA LEU A 34 0.61 21.67 4.77
C LEU A 34 1.88 22.46 5.11
N LEU A 35 3.02 21.78 5.28
CA LEU A 35 4.31 22.43 5.52
C LEU A 35 4.73 23.35 4.37
N GLN A 36 4.46 22.95 3.12
CA GLN A 36 4.66 23.82 1.96
C GLN A 36 3.84 25.11 2.05
N THR A 37 2.56 25.02 2.44
CA THR A 37 1.67 26.19 2.55
C THR A 37 2.08 27.12 3.69
N VAL A 38 2.45 26.57 4.85
CA VAL A 38 2.82 27.35 6.05
C VAL A 38 4.15 28.07 5.88
N THR A 39 5.14 27.44 5.22
CA THR A 39 6.49 28.01 5.10
C THR A 39 6.61 29.05 3.97
N GLN A 40 5.55 29.27 3.18
CA GLN A 40 5.50 30.24 2.08
C GLN A 40 6.67 30.10 1.06
N ILE A 41 7.24 28.90 0.90
CA ILE A 41 8.25 28.61 -0.12
C ILE A 41 7.52 28.34 -1.44
N GLN A 42 7.39 29.37 -2.29
CA GLN A 42 6.80 29.29 -3.63
C GLN A 42 7.81 28.89 -4.73
N GLU A 43 9.05 28.58 -4.37
CA GLU A 43 10.03 27.97 -5.28
C GLU A 43 9.68 26.50 -5.50
N GLN A 44 9.14 26.16 -6.68
CA GLN A 44 8.54 24.86 -6.99
C GLN A 44 9.56 23.68 -6.98
N THR A 45 10.87 23.96 -7.01
CA THR A 45 11.96 22.98 -7.13
C THR A 45 12.29 22.26 -5.81
N LEU A 46 12.36 22.98 -4.70
CA LEU A 46 12.65 22.43 -3.37
C LEU A 46 11.58 21.43 -2.86
N PRO A 47 10.28 21.74 -2.91
CA PRO A 47 9.26 20.81 -2.44
C PRO A 47 9.06 19.60 -3.36
N PHE A 48 9.42 19.70 -4.64
CA PHE A 48 9.42 18.55 -5.55
C PHE A 48 10.42 17.49 -5.07
N GLY A 49 11.66 17.90 -4.75
CA GLY A 49 12.68 17.01 -4.19
C GLY A 49 12.28 16.43 -2.84
N LEU A 50 11.75 17.25 -1.93
CA LEU A 50 11.31 16.81 -0.61
C LEU A 50 10.18 15.76 -0.71
N LYS A 51 9.19 16.00 -1.58
CA LYS A 51 8.07 15.08 -1.78
C LYS A 51 8.53 13.74 -2.34
N LEU A 52 9.50 13.73 -3.27
CA LEU A 52 10.08 12.49 -3.79
C LEU A 52 10.80 11.69 -2.72
N VAL A 53 11.68 12.33 -1.94
CA VAL A 53 12.42 11.65 -0.86
C VAL A 53 11.46 11.03 0.15
N VAL A 54 10.42 11.76 0.55
CA VAL A 54 9.47 11.24 1.53
C VAL A 54 8.62 10.10 0.97
N VAL A 55 8.15 10.18 -0.27
CA VAL A 55 7.45 9.04 -0.93
C VAL A 55 8.38 7.83 -1.03
N PHE A 56 9.65 8.04 -1.33
CA PHE A 56 10.65 6.97 -1.43
C PHE A 56 10.85 6.26 -0.08
N ILE A 57 11.02 7.01 1.00
CA ILE A 57 11.13 6.46 2.37
C ILE A 57 9.85 5.73 2.74
N CYS A 58 8.69 6.29 2.44
CA CYS A 58 7.38 5.71 2.72
C CYS A 58 7.20 4.35 2.02
N LEU A 59 7.59 4.27 0.74
CA LEU A 59 7.61 3.03 -0.03
C LEU A 59 8.60 2.01 0.55
N LEU A 60 9.82 2.41 0.91
CA LEU A 60 10.80 1.51 1.50
C LEU A 60 10.33 0.92 2.84
N MET A 61 9.68 1.72 3.68
CA MET A 61 9.10 1.27 4.94
C MET A 61 7.95 0.28 4.73
N GLN A 62 7.13 0.49 3.69
CA GLN A 62 5.98 -0.37 3.39
C GLN A 62 6.31 -1.59 2.51
N ALA A 63 7.45 -1.57 1.81
CA ALA A 63 7.84 -2.63 0.86
C ALA A 63 7.93 -4.01 1.53
N GLY A 64 8.54 -4.10 2.72
CA GLY A 64 8.67 -5.37 3.44
C GLY A 64 7.31 -5.96 3.86
N TRP A 65 6.45 -5.13 4.43
CA TRP A 65 5.14 -5.57 4.91
C TRP A 65 4.18 -5.92 3.77
N LEU A 66 4.20 -5.16 2.67
CA LEU A 66 3.44 -5.47 1.46
C LEU A 66 3.88 -6.81 0.85
N ALA A 67 5.19 -7.06 0.79
CA ALA A 67 5.74 -8.31 0.24
C ALA A 67 5.29 -9.53 1.05
N GLU A 68 5.36 -9.49 2.39
CA GLU A 68 4.89 -10.60 3.24
C GLU A 68 3.42 -10.93 2.98
N LYS A 69 2.58 -9.90 2.83
CA LYS A 69 1.14 -10.08 2.69
C LYS A 69 0.74 -10.59 1.32
N VAL A 70 1.44 -10.16 0.26
CA VAL A 70 1.27 -10.70 -1.09
C VAL A 70 1.68 -12.18 -1.13
N ILE A 71 2.81 -12.54 -0.51
CA ILE A 71 3.27 -13.93 -0.44
C ILE A 71 2.30 -14.80 0.35
N ALA A 72 1.83 -14.34 1.52
CA ALA A 72 0.85 -15.07 2.33
C ALA A 72 -0.45 -15.34 1.54
N TYR A 73 -0.94 -14.34 0.81
CA TYR A 73 -2.10 -14.50 -0.05
C TYR A 73 -1.85 -15.48 -1.21
N ALA A 74 -0.69 -15.39 -1.87
CA ALA A 74 -0.32 -16.30 -2.94
C ALA A 74 -0.26 -17.76 -2.45
N THR A 75 0.28 -18.01 -1.25
CA THR A 75 0.32 -19.35 -0.64
C THR A 75 -1.09 -19.85 -0.29
N GLU A 76 -1.98 -19.01 0.23
CA GLU A 76 -3.35 -19.42 0.56
C GLU A 76 -4.15 -19.76 -0.72
N MET A 77 -3.97 -18.99 -1.80
CA MET A 77 -4.58 -19.27 -3.10
C MET A 77 -4.01 -20.54 -3.75
N PHE A 78 -2.69 -20.74 -3.70
CA PHE A 78 -2.04 -21.93 -4.25
C PHE A 78 -2.49 -23.19 -3.50
N ASN A 79 -2.61 -23.12 -2.18
CA ASN A 79 -3.13 -24.23 -1.37
C ASN A 79 -4.59 -24.52 -1.71
N LEU A 80 -5.45 -23.50 -1.79
CA LEU A 80 -6.85 -23.67 -2.21
C LEU A 80 -6.96 -24.32 -3.60
N GLY A 81 -6.13 -23.90 -4.56
CA GLY A 81 -6.06 -24.50 -5.89
C GLY A 81 -5.61 -25.97 -5.90
N LEU A 82 -4.62 -26.32 -5.08
CA LEU A 82 -4.17 -27.71 -4.92
C LEU A 82 -5.20 -28.59 -4.21
N THR A 83 -5.95 -28.06 -3.26
CA THR A 83 -7.00 -28.83 -2.54
C THR A 83 -8.25 -29.04 -3.38
N THR A 84 -8.55 -28.11 -4.31
CA THR A 84 -9.78 -28.13 -5.12
C THR A 84 -9.66 -29.03 -6.35
N GLY A 85 -8.48 -29.60 -6.63
CA GLY A 85 -8.31 -30.76 -7.51
C GLY A 85 -9.09 -30.69 -8.84
N ILE A 86 -8.55 -29.96 -9.79
CA ILE A 86 -8.45 -30.54 -11.15
C ILE A 86 -7.31 -31.56 -11.15
#